data_AF-A0A3D1F0R6-F1
#
_entry.id   AF-A0A3D1F0R6-F1
#
_cell.length_a   1.000
_cell.length_b   1.000
_cell.length_c   1.000
_cell.angle_alpha   90.00
_cell.angle_beta   90.00
_cell.angle_gamma   90.00
#
_symmetry.space_group_name_H-M   'P 1'
#
loop_
_entity.id
_entity.type
_entity.pdbx_description
1 polymer ?
#
loop_
_entity_poly.entity_id
_entity_poly.type
_entity_poly.pdbx_seq_one_letter_code
_entity_poly.pdbx_strand_id
1 'polypeptide(L)'
;MTSENEKTQLNLDESAKQQIRDAQLRRKRINRVVGTARFNGWSEGIFASLSVIIALIDPTFISVFAAAALIIIAYTEFHGRAVVKSLDPKGMTILACNQLVFGSLIIVYAISQLILNSQGNNPHLAELASISELGEQIAELEQIIVQMVYWSLIVGTILFQGGMALFFFRSKKHLKTYIQDTPQWVIDVLKATE
;
A
#
# COMPACT_ATOMS: atom_id res chain seq x y z
N MET A 1 23.35 46.32 30.80
CA MET A 1 22.84 44.98 31.19
C MET A 1 21.57 44.57 30.45
N THR A 2 20.63 45.48 30.14
CA THR A 2 19.40 45.14 29.39
C THR A 2 19.62 44.78 27.91
N SER A 3 20.53 45.45 27.20
CA SER A 3 20.74 45.19 25.75
C SER A 3 21.45 43.87 25.41
N GLU A 4 22.16 43.27 26.37
CA GLU A 4 22.89 42.00 26.16
C GLU A 4 21.97 40.79 26.34
N ASN A 5 21.03 40.87 27.31
CA ASN A 5 19.98 39.86 27.48
C ASN A 5 19.02 39.81 26.30
N GLU A 6 18.67 40.96 25.72
CA GLU A 6 17.77 41.05 24.55
C GLU A 6 18.38 40.40 23.30
N LYS A 7 19.69 40.63 23.05
CA LYS A 7 20.41 39.98 21.94
C LYS A 7 20.50 38.46 22.11
N THR A 8 20.74 37.98 23.32
CA THR A 8 20.81 36.54 23.61
C THR A 8 19.45 35.86 23.41
N GLN A 9 18.36 36.48 23.86
CA GLN A 9 17.01 35.96 23.65
C GLN A 9 16.62 35.93 22.16
N LEU A 10 16.92 36.99 21.40
CA LEU A 10 16.65 37.06 19.97
C LEU A 10 17.41 35.96 19.19
N ASN A 11 18.67 35.72 19.54
CA ASN A 11 19.48 34.68 18.91
C ASN A 11 18.95 33.27 19.18
N LEU A 12 18.42 33.02 20.40
CA LEU A 12 17.80 31.74 20.75
C LEU A 12 16.52 31.50 19.92
N ASP A 13 15.69 32.51 19.75
CA ASP A 13 14.45 32.44 18.96
C ASP A 13 14.73 32.14 17.49
N GLU A 14 15.71 32.81 16.87
CA GLU A 14 16.10 32.55 15.47
C GLU A 14 16.70 31.15 15.30
N SER A 15 17.52 30.68 16.23
CA SER A 15 18.06 29.32 16.19
C SER A 15 16.97 28.24 16.31
N ALA A 16 15.95 28.47 17.15
CA ALA A 16 14.82 27.58 17.32
C ALA A 16 13.96 27.50 16.04
N LYS A 17 13.65 28.66 15.44
CA LYS A 17 12.94 28.74 14.16
C LYS A 17 13.69 27.99 13.05
N GLN A 18 15.01 28.17 12.98
CA GLN A 18 15.85 27.47 12.00
C GLN A 18 15.76 25.93 12.19
N GLN A 19 15.89 25.45 13.43
CA GLN A 19 15.80 24.01 13.73
C GLN A 19 14.43 23.41 13.36
N ILE A 20 13.33 24.13 13.63
CA ILE A 20 11.99 23.72 13.23
C ILE A 20 11.88 23.64 11.70
N ARG A 21 12.39 24.64 10.99
CA ARG A 21 12.36 24.68 9.52
C ARG A 21 13.14 23.52 8.90
N ASP A 22 14.33 23.24 9.40
CA ASP A 22 15.17 22.13 8.93
C ASP A 22 14.51 20.78 9.22
N ALA A 23 13.89 20.63 10.39
CA ALA A 23 13.11 19.44 10.72
C ALA A 23 11.91 19.26 9.77
N GLN A 24 11.16 20.32 9.45
CA GLN A 24 10.05 20.27 8.49
C GLN A 24 10.53 19.86 7.08
N LEU A 25 11.68 20.37 6.63
CA LEU A 25 12.27 20.00 5.35
C LEU A 25 12.61 18.51 5.30
N ARG A 26 13.25 17.96 6.35
CA ARG A 26 13.54 16.53 6.45
C ARG A 26 12.26 15.67 6.53
N ARG A 27 11.22 16.19 7.20
CA ARG A 27 9.92 15.52 7.35
C ARG A 27 9.16 15.34 6.03
N LYS A 28 9.44 16.13 4.99
CA LYS A 28 8.77 16.01 3.68
C LYS A 28 8.76 14.58 3.12
N ARG A 29 9.85 13.83 3.30
CA ARG A 29 9.92 12.43 2.84
C ARG A 29 8.99 11.50 3.64
N ILE A 30 8.90 11.70 4.96
CA ILE A 30 7.98 10.96 5.82
C ILE A 30 6.54 11.29 5.45
N ASN A 31 6.24 12.57 5.19
CA ASN A 31 4.90 13.00 4.76
C ASN A 31 4.50 12.38 3.42
N ARG A 32 5.45 12.18 2.48
CA ARG A 32 5.17 11.43 1.25
C ARG A 32 4.78 9.99 1.56
N VAL A 33 5.49 9.30 2.46
CA VAL A 33 5.13 7.93 2.88
C VAL A 33 3.72 7.90 3.47
N VAL A 34 3.40 8.82 4.39
CA VAL A 34 2.06 8.91 5.00
C VAL A 34 1.00 9.20 3.94
N GLY A 35 1.30 10.06 2.97
CA GLY A 35 0.42 10.38 1.85
C GLY A 35 0.16 9.17 0.95
N THR A 36 1.21 8.42 0.59
CA THR A 36 1.09 7.22 -0.23
C THR A 36 0.32 6.11 0.51
N ALA A 37 0.63 5.85 1.78
CA ALA A 37 -0.09 4.88 2.60
C ALA A 37 -1.57 5.27 2.79
N ARG A 38 -1.88 6.57 2.86
CA ARG A 38 -3.27 7.05 2.87
C ARG A 38 -3.99 6.71 1.56
N PHE A 39 -3.37 6.98 0.42
CA PHE A 39 -3.97 6.71 -0.89
C PHE A 39 -4.21 5.21 -1.08
N ASN A 40 -3.22 4.38 -0.76
CA ASN A 40 -3.32 2.92 -0.84
C ASN A 40 -4.41 2.40 0.11
N GLY A 41 -4.38 2.79 1.39
CA GLY A 41 -5.37 2.33 2.37
C GLY A 41 -6.81 2.68 2.00
N TRP A 42 -7.06 3.87 1.41
CA TRP A 42 -8.39 4.21 0.90
C TRP A 42 -8.79 3.37 -0.32
N SER A 43 -7.87 3.13 -1.24
CA SER A 43 -8.14 2.31 -2.42
C SER A 43 -8.46 0.87 -2.01
N GLU A 44 -7.64 0.28 -1.13
CA GLU A 44 -7.84 -1.05 -0.56
C GLU A 44 -9.15 -1.13 0.25
N GLY A 45 -9.48 -0.09 1.03
CA GLY A 45 -10.74 0.00 1.78
C GLY A 45 -11.98 0.00 0.88
N ILE A 46 -11.91 0.70 -0.26
CA ILE A 46 -12.99 0.67 -1.27
C ILE A 46 -13.14 -0.74 -1.85
N PHE A 47 -12.04 -1.37 -2.26
CA PHE A 47 -12.09 -2.74 -2.80
C PHE A 47 -12.56 -3.76 -1.77
N ALA A 48 -12.14 -3.64 -0.51
CA ALA A 48 -12.63 -4.46 0.59
C ALA A 48 -14.16 -4.31 0.76
N SER A 49 -14.65 -3.07 0.75
CA SER A 49 -16.08 -2.78 0.88
C SER A 49 -16.91 -3.36 -0.27
N LEU A 50 -16.44 -3.20 -1.51
CA LEU A 50 -17.08 -3.81 -2.68
C LEU A 50 -17.07 -5.33 -2.62
N SER A 51 -15.96 -5.92 -2.16
CA SER A 51 -15.83 -7.37 -2.01
C SER A 51 -16.79 -7.93 -0.97
N VAL A 52 -17.04 -7.18 0.12
CA VAL A 52 -18.08 -7.54 1.10
C VAL A 52 -19.46 -7.54 0.46
N ILE A 53 -19.80 -6.52 -0.33
CA ILE A 53 -21.10 -6.46 -1.02
C ILE A 53 -21.27 -7.67 -1.94
N ILE A 54 -20.24 -8.00 -2.74
CA ILE A 54 -20.26 -9.18 -3.61
C ILE A 54 -20.43 -10.47 -2.79
N ALA A 55 -19.69 -10.61 -1.69
CA ALA A 55 -19.80 -11.78 -0.81
C ALA A 55 -21.17 -11.90 -0.13
N LEU A 56 -21.90 -10.81 0.06
CA LEU A 56 -23.28 -10.84 0.58
C LEU A 56 -24.30 -11.26 -0.49
N ILE A 57 -24.07 -10.92 -1.75
CA ILE A 57 -24.94 -11.29 -2.88
C ILE A 57 -24.72 -12.75 -3.28
N ASP A 58 -23.47 -13.18 -3.36
CA ASP A 58 -23.06 -14.53 -3.72
C ASP A 58 -22.00 -15.07 -2.73
N PRO A 59 -22.44 -15.68 -1.62
CA PRO A 59 -21.58 -16.09 -0.50
C PRO A 59 -20.82 -17.39 -0.78
N THR A 60 -20.06 -17.43 -1.87
CA THR A 60 -19.09 -18.50 -2.10
C THR A 60 -17.94 -18.42 -1.10
N PHE A 61 -17.27 -19.55 -0.85
CA PHE A 61 -16.08 -19.58 0.01
C PHE A 61 -15.01 -18.58 -0.47
N ILE A 62 -14.84 -18.44 -1.79
CA ILE A 62 -13.85 -17.54 -2.41
C ILE A 62 -14.22 -16.08 -2.18
N SER A 63 -15.48 -15.67 -2.37
CA SER A 63 -15.91 -14.28 -2.20
C SER A 63 -15.79 -13.84 -0.73
N VAL A 64 -16.21 -14.69 0.21
CA VAL A 64 -16.09 -14.44 1.65
C VAL A 64 -14.62 -14.36 2.07
N PHE A 65 -13.78 -15.29 1.61
CA PHE A 65 -12.35 -15.28 1.90
C PHE A 65 -11.66 -14.03 1.35
N ALA A 66 -11.93 -13.64 0.10
CA ALA A 66 -11.37 -12.45 -0.52
C ALA A 66 -11.78 -11.18 0.23
N ALA A 67 -13.06 -11.05 0.61
CA ALA A 67 -13.55 -9.92 1.39
C ALA A 67 -12.84 -9.84 2.75
N ALA A 68 -12.72 -10.96 3.48
CA ALA A 68 -12.04 -10.99 4.76
C ALA A 68 -10.55 -10.63 4.64
N ALA A 69 -9.85 -11.18 3.64
CA ALA A 69 -8.44 -10.89 3.40
C ALA A 69 -8.21 -9.41 3.08
N LEU A 70 -9.03 -8.80 2.22
CA LEU A 70 -8.93 -7.39 1.86
C LEU A 70 -9.23 -6.47 3.04
N ILE A 71 -10.19 -6.81 3.92
CA ILE A 71 -10.44 -6.07 5.16
C ILE A 71 -9.19 -6.06 6.04
N ILE A 72 -8.56 -7.23 6.25
CA ILE A 72 -7.36 -7.34 7.09
C ILE A 72 -6.21 -6.51 6.51
N ILE A 73 -6.01 -6.58 5.19
CA ILE A 73 -4.98 -5.81 4.47
C ILE A 73 -5.23 -4.30 4.62
N ALA A 74 -6.45 -3.84 4.34
CA ALA A 74 -6.82 -2.43 4.45
C ALA A 74 -6.67 -1.92 5.90
N TYR A 75 -7.12 -2.70 6.89
CA TYR A 75 -6.95 -2.38 8.30
C TYR A 75 -5.47 -2.26 8.69
N THR A 76 -4.64 -3.20 8.24
CA THR A 76 -3.19 -3.21 8.50
C THR A 76 -2.50 -2.00 7.86
N GLU A 77 -2.93 -1.57 6.67
CA GLU A 77 -2.44 -0.37 6.00
C GLU A 77 -2.77 0.91 6.79
N PHE A 78 -4.03 1.04 7.26
CA PHE A 78 -4.44 2.18 8.11
C PHE A 78 -3.69 2.20 9.44
N HIS A 79 -3.53 1.05 10.08
CA HIS A 79 -2.76 0.91 11.31
C HIS A 79 -1.29 1.27 11.09
N GLY A 80 -0.64 0.71 10.07
CA GLY A 80 0.75 1.00 9.72
C GLY A 80 0.97 2.49 9.46
N ARG A 81 0.03 3.16 8.77
CA ARG A 81 0.05 4.61 8.58
C ARG A 81 -0.01 5.37 9.90
N ALA A 82 -0.90 4.98 10.82
CA ALA A 82 -1.01 5.64 12.13
C ALA A 82 0.31 5.53 12.91
N VAL A 83 0.96 4.35 12.88
CA VAL A 83 2.26 4.11 13.50
C VAL A 83 3.38 4.94 12.85
N VAL A 84 3.35 5.14 11.52
CA VAL A 84 4.29 6.06 10.86
C VAL A 84 4.03 7.51 11.26
N LYS A 85 2.76 7.93 11.41
CA LYS A 85 2.41 9.30 11.87
C LYS A 85 2.96 9.56 13.28
N SER A 86 2.96 8.57 14.17
CA SER A 86 3.58 8.68 15.50
C SER A 86 5.12 8.68 15.49
N LEU A 87 5.74 8.64 14.30
CA LEU A 87 7.18 8.55 14.06
C LEU A 87 7.80 7.25 14.61
N ASP A 88 7.07 6.13 14.59
CA ASP A 88 7.63 4.83 14.96
C ASP A 88 8.14 4.08 13.69
N PRO A 89 9.44 3.73 13.62
CA PRO A 89 10.01 2.96 12.53
C PRO A 89 9.35 1.60 12.26
N LYS A 90 8.62 1.03 13.23
CA LYS A 90 7.86 -0.22 13.05
C LYS A 90 6.75 -0.05 12.00
N GLY A 91 6.15 1.14 11.91
CA GLY A 91 5.09 1.42 10.93
C GLY A 91 5.55 1.18 9.49
N MET A 92 6.80 1.54 9.17
CA MET A 92 7.39 1.28 7.85
C MET A 92 7.52 -0.22 7.54
N THR A 93 7.81 -1.04 8.55
CA THR A 93 7.88 -2.50 8.39
C THR A 93 6.50 -3.11 8.24
N ILE A 94 5.52 -2.63 9.02
CA ILE A 94 4.12 -3.07 8.89
C ILE A 94 3.61 -2.80 7.48
N LEU A 95 3.78 -1.57 6.97
CA LEU A 95 3.36 -1.21 5.61
C LEU A 95 4.08 -2.05 4.55
N ALA A 96 5.40 -2.23 4.67
CA ALA A 96 6.14 -3.05 3.71
C ALA A 96 5.68 -4.51 3.69
N CYS A 97 5.47 -5.11 4.87
CA CYS A 97 4.95 -6.47 4.98
C CYS A 97 3.52 -6.57 4.43
N ASN A 98 2.67 -5.58 4.66
CA ASN A 98 1.31 -5.54 4.14
C ASN A 98 1.29 -5.60 2.61
N GLN A 99 2.11 -4.78 1.94
CA GLN A 99 2.22 -4.79 0.48
C GLN A 99 2.75 -6.14 -0.06
N LEU A 100 3.69 -6.78 0.64
CA LEU A 100 4.15 -8.12 0.27
C LEU A 100 3.05 -9.19 0.43
N VAL A 101 2.28 -9.13 1.51
CA VAL A 101 1.15 -10.05 1.74
C VAL A 101 0.09 -9.86 0.67
N PHE A 102 -0.28 -8.60 0.39
CA PHE A 102 -1.27 -8.28 -0.62
C PHE A 102 -0.82 -8.70 -2.02
N GLY A 103 0.43 -8.37 -2.40
CA GLY A 103 0.99 -8.82 -3.67
C GLY A 103 1.06 -10.35 -3.78
N SER A 104 1.44 -11.04 -2.70
CA SER A 104 1.45 -12.50 -2.67
C SER A 104 0.06 -13.10 -2.88
N LEU A 105 -0.97 -12.51 -2.26
CA LEU A 105 -2.36 -12.94 -2.42
C LEU A 105 -2.83 -12.81 -3.88
N ILE A 106 -2.53 -11.67 -4.52
CA ILE A 106 -2.88 -11.44 -5.93
C ILE A 106 -2.16 -12.44 -6.84
N ILE A 107 -0.86 -12.70 -6.61
CA ILE A 107 -0.08 -13.64 -7.42
C ILE A 107 -0.62 -15.06 -7.27
N VAL A 108 -0.88 -15.52 -6.03
CA VAL A 108 -1.45 -16.86 -5.79
C VAL A 108 -2.80 -16.99 -6.48
N TYR A 109 -3.65 -15.97 -6.41
CA TYR A 109 -4.93 -15.95 -7.11
C TYR A 109 -4.75 -16.04 -8.63
N ALA A 110 -3.89 -15.21 -9.22
CA ALA A 110 -3.64 -15.19 -10.65
C ALA A 110 -3.08 -16.52 -11.17
N ILE A 111 -2.14 -17.13 -10.43
CA ILE A 111 -1.61 -18.46 -10.75
C ILE A 111 -2.71 -19.52 -10.67
N SER A 112 -3.54 -19.49 -9.62
CA SER A 112 -4.66 -20.42 -9.48
C SER A 112 -5.62 -20.30 -10.66
N GLN A 113 -5.93 -19.08 -11.11
CA GLN A 113 -6.77 -18.85 -12.28
C GLN A 113 -6.12 -19.36 -13.57
N LEU A 114 -4.81 -19.15 -13.78
CA LEU A 114 -4.08 -19.70 -14.93
C LEU A 114 -4.14 -21.24 -14.95
N ILE A 115 -4.00 -21.89 -13.80
CA ILE A 115 -4.08 -23.35 -13.70
C ILE A 115 -5.50 -23.83 -14.01
N LEU A 116 -6.52 -23.24 -13.40
CA LEU A 116 -7.92 -23.63 -13.62
C LEU A 116 -8.35 -23.44 -15.08
N ASN A 117 -7.94 -22.35 -15.73
CA ASN A 117 -8.26 -22.08 -17.13
C ASN A 117 -7.46 -22.95 -18.11
N SER A 118 -6.26 -23.42 -17.74
CA SER A 118 -5.47 -24.31 -18.62
C SER A 118 -5.96 -25.76 -18.62
N GLN A 119 -6.72 -26.18 -17.62
CA GLN A 119 -7.31 -27.52 -17.53
C GLN A 119 -8.59 -27.71 -18.37
N GLY A 120 -9.04 -26.68 -19.10
CA GLY A 120 -10.27 -26.76 -19.89
C GLY A 120 -11.55 -26.81 -19.06
N ASN A 121 -11.47 -26.57 -17.75
CA ASN A 121 -12.60 -26.62 -16.82
C ASN A 121 -13.51 -25.38 -16.90
N ASN A 122 -13.50 -24.62 -18.00
CA ASN A 122 -14.37 -23.46 -18.17
C ASN A 122 -15.64 -23.88 -18.96
N PRO A 123 -16.80 -24.01 -18.29
CA PRO A 123 -18.03 -24.48 -18.94
C PRO A 123 -18.48 -23.57 -20.08
N HIS A 124 -18.19 -22.26 -19.99
CA HIS A 124 -18.54 -21.29 -21.03
C HIS A 124 -17.76 -21.51 -22.33
N LEU A 125 -16.46 -21.84 -22.24
CA LEU A 125 -15.65 -22.11 -23.42
C LEU A 125 -16.11 -23.40 -24.12
N ALA A 126 -16.47 -24.42 -23.35
CA ALA A 126 -17.01 -25.67 -23.89
C ALA A 126 -18.35 -25.46 -24.60
N GLU A 127 -19.21 -24.59 -24.05
CA GLU A 127 -20.48 -24.21 -24.68
C GLU A 127 -20.26 -23.45 -25.99
N LEU A 128 -19.38 -22.44 -26.00
CA LEU A 128 -19.06 -21.65 -27.20
C LEU A 128 -18.49 -22.50 -28.34
N ALA A 129 -17.55 -23.39 -28.02
CA ALA A 129 -16.94 -24.29 -29.00
C ALA A 129 -17.95 -25.27 -29.63
N SER A 130 -19.03 -25.61 -28.91
CA SER A 130 -20.05 -26.55 -29.39
C SER A 130 -21.03 -25.97 -30.42
N ILE A 131 -21.07 -24.64 -30.58
CA ILE A 131 -22.09 -23.95 -31.39
C ILE A 131 -21.69 -23.86 -32.87
N SER A 132 -20.40 -23.66 -33.18
CA SER A 132 -19.90 -23.52 -34.56
C SER A 132 -18.37 -23.52 -34.65
N GLU A 133 -17.81 -23.63 -35.86
CA GLU A 133 -16.37 -23.45 -36.13
C GLU A 133 -15.85 -22.07 -35.72
N LEU A 134 -16.68 -21.02 -35.82
CA LEU A 134 -16.39 -19.69 -35.28
C LEU A 134 -16.27 -19.71 -33.74
N GLY A 135 -16.99 -20.61 -33.07
CA GLY A 135 -16.97 -20.77 -31.62
C GLY A 135 -15.62 -21.28 -31.11
N GLU A 136 -14.96 -22.18 -31.85
CA GLU A 136 -13.62 -22.68 -31.51
C GLU A 136 -12.57 -21.56 -31.57
N GLN A 137 -12.59 -20.74 -32.64
CA GLN A 137 -11.69 -19.59 -32.78
C GLN A 137 -11.91 -18.54 -31.68
N ILE A 138 -13.16 -18.29 -31.29
CA ILE A 138 -13.50 -17.38 -30.20
C ILE A 138 -12.98 -17.94 -28.86
N ALA A 139 -13.12 -19.24 -28.62
CA ALA A 139 -12.65 -19.88 -27.40
C ALA A 139 -11.13 -19.82 -27.25
N GLU A 140 -10.38 -20.05 -28.33
CA GLU A 140 -8.92 -19.89 -28.36
C GLU A 140 -8.49 -18.44 -28.06
N LEU A 141 -9.16 -17.46 -28.70
CA LEU A 141 -8.88 -16.06 -28.49
C LEU A 141 -9.16 -15.62 -27.05
N GLU A 142 -10.28 -16.06 -26.48
CA GLU A 142 -10.63 -15.80 -25.08
C GLU A 142 -9.55 -16.37 -24.14
N GLN A 143 -9.12 -17.62 -24.36
CA GLN A 143 -8.08 -18.24 -23.55
C GLN A 143 -6.75 -17.45 -23.60
N ILE A 144 -6.34 -17.02 -24.80
CA ILE A 144 -5.15 -16.19 -24.99
C ILE A 144 -5.27 -14.86 -24.22
N ILE A 145 -6.41 -14.18 -24.34
CA ILE A 145 -6.65 -12.90 -23.65
C ILE A 145 -6.60 -13.09 -22.13
N VAL A 146 -7.28 -14.11 -21.60
CA VAL A 146 -7.29 -14.43 -20.17
C VAL A 146 -5.88 -14.69 -19.66
N GLN A 147 -5.08 -15.48 -20.38
CA GLN A 147 -3.68 -15.73 -20.02
C GLN A 147 -2.84 -14.45 -20.02
N MET A 148 -2.96 -13.61 -21.05
CA MET A 148 -2.24 -12.33 -21.11
C MET A 148 -2.62 -11.43 -19.93
N VAL A 149 -3.91 -11.34 -19.58
CA VAL A 149 -4.39 -10.55 -18.45
C VAL A 149 -3.74 -11.04 -17.15
N TYR A 150 -3.78 -12.34 -16.85
CA TYR A 150 -3.22 -12.85 -15.59
C TYR A 150 -1.68 -12.76 -15.53
N TRP A 151 -0.97 -13.00 -16.63
CA TRP A 151 0.48 -12.78 -16.67
C TRP A 151 0.85 -11.32 -16.46
N SER A 152 0.12 -10.39 -17.10
CA SER A 152 0.33 -8.95 -16.90
C SER A 152 0.03 -8.53 -15.46
N LEU A 153 -0.99 -9.12 -14.83
CA LEU A 153 -1.34 -8.89 -13.44
C LEU A 153 -0.23 -9.34 -12.50
N ILE A 154 0.37 -10.51 -12.73
CA ILE A 154 1.51 -11.01 -11.93
C ILE A 154 2.70 -10.06 -12.04
N VAL A 155 3.12 -9.72 -13.27
CA VAL A 155 4.26 -8.83 -13.52
C VAL A 155 4.02 -7.45 -12.92
N GLY A 156 2.84 -6.87 -13.17
CA GLY A 156 2.42 -5.59 -12.61
C GLY A 156 2.42 -5.60 -11.08
N THR A 157 1.94 -6.68 -10.47
CA THR A 157 1.93 -6.85 -9.01
C THR A 157 3.35 -6.91 -8.45
N ILE A 158 4.26 -7.68 -9.04
CA ILE A 158 5.66 -7.76 -8.59
C ILE A 158 6.32 -6.38 -8.65
N LEU A 159 6.13 -5.65 -9.74
CA LEU A 159 6.73 -4.33 -9.92
C LEU A 159 6.14 -3.29 -8.96
N PHE A 160 4.81 -3.24 -8.84
CA PHE A 160 4.13 -2.25 -8.03
C PHE A 160 4.22 -2.58 -6.53
N GLN A 161 3.75 -3.75 -6.11
CA GLN A 161 3.75 -4.17 -4.69
C GLN A 161 5.17 -4.37 -4.18
N GLY A 162 6.05 -4.99 -4.97
CA GLY A 162 7.47 -5.13 -4.63
C GLY A 162 8.19 -3.78 -4.57
N GLY A 163 7.92 -2.89 -5.52
CA GLY A 163 8.45 -1.52 -5.51
C GLY A 163 8.01 -0.71 -4.29
N MET A 164 6.72 -0.79 -3.93
CA MET A 164 6.13 -0.16 -2.75
C MET A 164 6.73 -0.71 -1.45
N ALA A 165 6.85 -2.03 -1.32
CA ALA A 165 7.48 -2.66 -0.17
C ALA A 165 8.95 -2.20 -0.01
N LEU A 166 9.71 -2.18 -1.11
CA LEU A 166 11.09 -1.70 -1.11
C LEU A 166 11.19 -0.21 -0.75
N PHE A 167 10.26 0.61 -1.26
CA PHE A 167 10.17 2.02 -0.94
C PHE A 167 9.95 2.25 0.57
N PHE A 168 9.05 1.49 1.20
CA PHE A 168 8.82 1.58 2.66
C PHE A 168 10.02 1.08 3.46
N PHE A 169 10.63 -0.05 3.09
CA PHE A 169 11.85 -0.53 3.73
C PHE A 169 12.99 0.48 3.67
N ARG A 170 13.21 1.11 2.51
CA ARG A 170 14.23 2.17 2.36
C ARG A 170 13.88 3.41 3.18
N SER A 171 12.61 3.78 3.23
CA SER A 171 12.15 4.95 3.99
C SER A 171 12.28 4.78 5.52
N LYS A 172 12.33 3.54 6.02
CA LYS A 172 12.65 3.24 7.43
C LYS A 172 13.99 3.84 7.87
N LYS A 173 15.03 3.80 7.03
CA LYS A 173 16.33 4.40 7.34
C LYS A 173 16.21 5.91 7.53
N HIS A 174 15.48 6.58 6.63
CA HIS A 174 15.27 8.02 6.70
C HIS A 174 14.47 8.46 7.92
N LEU A 175 13.46 7.67 8.32
CA LEU A 175 12.71 7.94 9.55
C LEU A 175 13.61 7.80 10.79
N LYS A 176 14.45 6.76 10.86
CA LYS A 176 15.41 6.61 11.97
C LYS A 176 16.40 7.77 12.04
N THR A 177 17.00 8.16 10.92
CA THR A 177 17.89 9.31 10.84
C THR A 177 17.18 10.60 11.24
N TYR A 178 15.93 10.81 10.78
CA TYR A 178 15.14 11.97 11.17
C TYR A 178 14.93 12.07 12.69
N ILE A 179 14.62 10.96 13.36
CA ILE A 179 14.43 10.90 14.81
C ILE A 179 15.75 11.16 15.56
N GLN A 180 16.86 10.64 15.04
CA GLN A 180 18.19 10.82 15.65
C GLN A 180 18.71 12.26 15.51
N ASP A 181 18.53 12.88 14.35
CA ASP A 181 19.10 14.18 14.02
C ASP A 181 18.21 15.37 14.46
N THR A 182 16.99 15.10 14.93
CA THR A 182 16.03 16.15 15.31
C THR A 182 15.92 16.21 16.83
N PRO A 183 16.19 17.37 17.45
CA PRO A 183 16.04 17.52 18.89
C PRO A 183 14.63 17.15 19.36
N GLN A 184 14.52 16.48 20.51
CA GLN A 184 13.25 15.95 21.01
C GLN A 184 12.18 17.04 21.17
N TRP A 185 12.54 18.23 21.64
CA TRP A 185 11.61 19.35 21.80
C TRP A 185 10.98 19.78 20.46
N VAL A 186 11.73 19.70 19.34
CA VAL A 186 11.20 20.00 18.01
C VAL A 186 10.19 18.94 17.59
N ILE A 187 10.49 17.66 17.89
CA ILE A 187 9.57 16.54 17.62
C ILE A 187 8.26 16.74 18.39
N ASP A 188 8.35 17.11 19.67
CA ASP A 188 7.18 17.31 20.53
C ASP A 188 6.31 18.47 20.04
N VAL A 189 6.94 19.60 19.68
CA VAL A 189 6.24 20.74 19.04
C VAL A 189 5.56 20.32 17.75
N LEU A 190 6.25 19.60 16.87
CA LEU A 190 5.70 19.15 15.58
C LEU A 190 4.61 18.08 15.72
N LYS A 191 4.60 17.30 16.81
CA LYS A 191 3.52 16.36 17.14
C LYS A 191 2.29 17.07 17.70
N ALA A 192 2.48 18.15 18.46
CA ALA A 192 1.38 18.92 19.04
C ALA A 192 0.59 19.72 17.98
N THR A 193 1.18 20.00 16.82
CA THR A 193 0.54 20.74 15.72
C THR A 193 -0.24 19.88 14.71
N GLU A 194 -0.32 18.55 14.90
CA GLU A 194 -0.87 17.58 13.93
C GLU A 194 -2.10 16.79 14.40
#